data_AF-A0A9D1LLR5-F1
#
_entry.id   AF-A0A9D1LLR5-F1
#
_cell.length_a   1.000
_cell.length_b   1.000
_cell.length_c   1.000
_cell.angle_alpha   90.00
_cell.angle_beta   90.00
_cell.angle_gamma   90.00
#
_symmetry.space_group_name_H-M   'P 1'
#
loop_
_entity.id
_entity.type
_entity.pdbx_description
1 polymer ?
#
loop_
_entity_poly.entity_id
_entity_poly.type
_entity_poly.pdbx_seq_one_letter_code
_entity_poly.pdbx_strand_id
1 'polypeptide(L)'
;MTRKETLERAAECVCTQREQDYGAPEDNFAFIAELWESYLRRIVPAHVCLRPMDVAIMMTLLKIARIGTGTQTEDSFVDLAGYAACAAELAGQEQDR
;
A
#
# COMPACT_ATOMS: atom_id res chain seq x y z
N MET A 1 -12.08 -9.01 -16.11
CA MET A 1 -12.55 -8.18 -14.99
C MET A 1 -13.29 -6.92 -15.47
N THR A 2 -14.42 -6.57 -14.85
CA THR A 2 -15.14 -5.29 -15.02
C THR A 2 -14.72 -4.26 -13.96
N ARG A 3 -15.03 -2.97 -14.20
CA ARG A 3 -14.78 -1.89 -13.21
C ARG A 3 -15.36 -2.19 -11.82
N LYS A 4 -16.54 -2.83 -11.78
CA LYS A 4 -17.23 -3.16 -10.53
C LYS A 4 -16.52 -4.31 -9.82
N GLU A 5 -16.20 -5.38 -10.56
CA GLU A 5 -15.46 -6.53 -10.04
C GLU A 5 -14.08 -6.13 -9.48
N THR A 6 -13.37 -5.20 -10.11
CA THR A 6 -12.08 -4.70 -9.59
C THR A 6 -12.24 -4.06 -8.22
N LEU A 7 -13.25 -3.19 -8.06
CA LEU A 7 -13.48 -2.46 -6.81
C LEU A 7 -13.98 -3.39 -5.71
N GLU A 8 -14.88 -4.33 -6.04
CA GLU A 8 -15.37 -5.33 -5.09
C GLU A 8 -14.23 -6.21 -4.58
N ARG A 9 -13.37 -6.72 -5.48
CA ARG A 9 -12.21 -7.51 -5.07
C ARG A 9 -11.18 -6.70 -4.28
N ALA A 10 -10.95 -5.45 -4.64
CA ALA A 10 -10.06 -4.58 -3.87
C ALA A 10 -10.59 -4.37 -2.46
N ALA A 11 -11.89 -4.09 -2.32
CA ALA A 11 -12.57 -3.98 -1.04
C ALA A 11 -12.47 -5.29 -0.25
N GLU A 12 -12.67 -6.46 -0.87
CA GLU A 12 -12.50 -7.76 -0.20
C GLU A 12 -11.06 -7.92 0.36
N CYS A 13 -10.05 -7.57 -0.44
CA CYS A 13 -8.65 -7.68 -0.05
C CYS A 13 -8.27 -6.77 1.13
N VAL A 14 -8.81 -5.55 1.18
CA VAL A 14 -8.44 -4.56 2.21
C VAL A 14 -9.38 -4.51 3.40
N CYS A 15 -10.66 -4.90 3.24
CA CYS A 15 -11.68 -4.80 4.29
C CYS A 15 -12.05 -6.14 4.95
N THR A 16 -11.85 -7.29 4.29
CA THR A 16 -12.42 -8.57 4.80
C THR A 16 -11.43 -9.67 5.18
N GLN A 17 -10.14 -9.56 4.82
CA GLN A 17 -9.19 -10.68 5.01
C GLN A 17 -7.88 -10.33 5.76
N ARG A 18 -7.56 -9.04 6.00
CA ARG A 18 -6.26 -8.66 6.62
C ARG A 18 -6.33 -8.36 8.12
N GLU A 19 -7.46 -7.87 8.63
CA GLU A 19 -7.59 -7.52 10.05
C GLU A 19 -7.51 -8.75 10.98
N GLN A 20 -7.95 -9.93 10.53
CA GLN A 20 -8.02 -11.11 11.40
C GLN A 20 -6.70 -11.87 11.55
N ASP A 21 -5.79 -11.78 10.58
CA ASP A 21 -4.57 -12.61 10.56
C ASP A 21 -3.27 -11.82 10.83
N TYR A 22 -3.23 -10.49 10.60
CA TYR A 22 -1.97 -9.72 10.61
C TYR A 22 -2.04 -8.34 11.29
N GLY A 23 -3.12 -8.03 12.03
CA GLY A 23 -3.34 -6.68 12.57
C GLY A 23 -3.91 -5.71 11.53
N ALA A 24 -4.21 -4.47 11.93
CA ALA A 24 -4.80 -3.49 11.03
C ALA A 24 -3.82 -3.18 9.86
N PRO A 25 -4.29 -2.94 8.62
CA PRO A 25 -3.41 -2.59 7.50
C PRO A 25 -2.43 -1.45 7.81
N GLU A 26 -2.82 -0.51 8.67
CA GLU A 26 -2.03 0.62 9.14
C GLU A 26 -0.83 0.18 9.99
N ASP A 27 -0.99 -0.85 10.82
CA ASP A 27 0.10 -1.44 11.61
C ASP A 27 1.16 -2.05 10.68
N ASN A 28 0.71 -2.65 9.58
CA ASN A 28 1.61 -3.25 8.60
C ASN A 28 2.40 -2.19 7.81
N PHE A 29 1.76 -1.07 7.42
CA PHE A 29 2.49 -0.01 6.71
C PHE A 29 3.46 0.75 7.60
N ALA A 30 3.12 0.98 8.87
CA ALA A 30 4.04 1.54 9.85
C ALA A 30 5.26 0.62 10.04
N PHE A 31 5.04 -0.68 10.21
CA PHE A 31 6.13 -1.65 10.37
C PHE A 31 7.01 -1.74 9.11
N ILE A 32 6.42 -1.73 7.91
CA ILE A 32 7.19 -1.70 6.65
C ILE A 32 8.01 -0.41 6.55
N ALA A 33 7.48 0.73 6.99
CA ALA A 33 8.20 2.00 6.98
C ALA A 33 9.48 1.89 7.84
N GLU A 34 9.38 1.37 9.06
CA GLU A 34 10.52 1.15 9.95
C GLU A 34 11.58 0.23 9.32
N LEU A 35 11.15 -0.87 8.70
CA LEU A 35 12.06 -1.81 8.02
C LEU A 35 12.79 -1.14 6.85
N TRP A 36 12.07 -0.38 6.02
CA TRP A 36 12.63 0.31 4.86
C TRP A 36 13.57 1.44 5.27
N GLU A 37 13.21 2.25 6.26
CA GLU A 37 14.09 3.28 6.81
C GLU A 37 15.41 2.69 7.34
N SER A 38 15.32 1.60 8.11
CA SER A 38 16.48 0.91 8.67
C SER A 38 17.40 0.38 7.56
N TYR A 39 16.82 -0.23 6.52
CA TYR A 39 17.57 -0.69 5.35
C TYR A 39 18.22 0.48 4.59
N LEU A 40 17.45 1.52 4.27
CA LEU A 40 17.91 2.68 3.49
C LEU A 40 19.04 3.43 4.21
N ARG A 41 18.97 3.56 5.53
CA ARG A 41 20.03 4.18 6.34
C ARG A 41 21.40 3.53 6.14
N ARG A 42 21.45 2.25 5.74
CA ARG A 42 22.71 1.53 5.49
C ARG A 42 23.25 1.73 4.08
N ILE A 43 22.42 2.14 3.12
CA ILE A 43 22.77 2.13 1.70
C ILE A 43 22.67 3.51 1.01
N VAL A 44 22.02 4.50 1.63
CA VAL A 44 21.99 5.89 1.14
C VAL A 44 22.68 6.84 2.11
N PRO A 45 23.41 7.86 1.64
CA PRO A 45 24.09 8.85 2.49
C PRO A 45 23.10 9.94 2.96
N ALA A 46 21.87 9.57 3.31
CA ALA A 46 20.82 10.48 3.72
C ALA A 46 19.96 9.84 4.81
N HIS A 47 19.43 10.68 5.71
CA HIS A 47 18.40 10.25 6.64
C HIS A 47 17.07 10.17 5.90
N VAL A 48 16.43 9.01 5.94
CA VAL A 48 15.11 8.77 5.36
C VAL A 48 14.12 8.60 6.50
N CYS A 49 12.99 9.29 6.41
CA CYS A 49 11.82 9.08 7.26
C CYS A 49 10.62 8.82 6.35
N LEU A 50 9.88 7.74 6.61
CA LEU A 50 8.73 7.27 5.85
C LEU A 50 7.54 7.17 6.80
N ARG A 51 6.41 7.73 6.38
CA ARG A 51 5.13 7.54 7.06
C ARG A 51 4.43 6.30 6.50
N PRO A 52 3.47 5.70 7.23
CA PRO A 52 2.65 4.61 6.71
C PRO A 52 2.00 4.94 5.34
N MET A 53 1.54 6.19 5.16
CA MET A 53 0.97 6.65 3.90
C MET A 53 2.00 6.62 2.75
N ASP A 54 3.26 7.00 3.02
CA ASP A 54 4.31 6.98 2.00
C ASP A 54 4.55 5.54 1.52
N VAL A 55 4.52 4.56 2.42
CA VAL A 55 4.60 3.12 2.07
C VAL A 55 3.41 2.69 1.21
N ALA A 56 2.18 3.05 1.59
CA ALA A 56 0.99 2.69 0.81
C ALA A 56 1.08 3.23 -0.63
N ILE A 57 1.49 4.50 -0.80
CA ILE A 57 1.71 5.10 -2.12
C ILE A 57 2.85 4.40 -2.88
N MET A 58 3.96 4.07 -2.22
CA MET A 58 5.07 3.34 -2.85
C MET A 58 4.65 1.94 -3.31
N MET A 59 3.76 1.26 -2.58
CA MET A 59 3.19 -0.02 -3.00
C MET A 59 2.24 0.15 -4.20
N THR A 60 1.51 1.25 -4.29
CA THR A 60 0.76 1.61 -5.51
C THR A 60 1.69 1.81 -6.70
N LEU A 61 2.80 2.54 -6.52
CA LEU A 61 3.80 2.76 -7.57
C LEU A 61 4.40 1.44 -8.08
N LEU A 62 4.61 0.45 -7.22
CA LEU A 62 5.08 -0.88 -7.62
C LEU A 62 4.12 -1.55 -8.61
N LYS A 63 2.81 -1.40 -8.41
CA LYS A 63 1.79 -1.95 -9.32
C LYS A 63 1.73 -1.16 -10.62
N ILE A 64 1.82 0.17 -10.56
CA ILE A 64 1.93 1.02 -11.75
C ILE A 64 3.15 0.63 -12.58
N ALA A 65 4.31 0.39 -11.96
CA ALA A 65 5.52 -0.03 -12.66
C ALA A 65 5.31 -1.36 -13.40
N ARG A 66 4.68 -2.36 -12.76
CA ARG A 66 4.36 -3.65 -13.38
C ARG A 66 3.43 -3.51 -14.59
N ILE A 67 2.45 -2.60 -14.50
CA ILE A 67 1.57 -2.25 -15.62
C ILE A 67 2.35 -1.58 -16.74
N GLY A 68 3.24 -0.63 -16.40
CA GLY A 68 4.09 0.05 -17.37
C GLY A 68 5.04 -0.89 -18.13
N THR A 69 5.46 -2.00 -17.53
CA THR A 69 6.29 -3.02 -18.18
C THR A 69 5.51 -4.03 -19.04
N GLY A 70 4.17 -3.95 -19.09
CA GLY A 70 3.34 -4.87 -19.87
C GLY A 70 3.20 -6.27 -19.28
N THR A 71 3.64 -6.48 -18.04
CA THR A 71 3.60 -7.77 -17.31
C THR A 71 2.51 -7.79 -16.24
N GLN A 72 1.52 -6.92 -16.36
CA GLN A 72 0.38 -6.87 -15.46
C GLN A 72 -0.46 -8.14 -15.50
N THR A 73 -0.97 -8.48 -14.33
CA THR A 73 -2.07 -9.41 -14.13
C THR A 73 -3.33 -8.65 -13.74
N GLU A 74 -4.46 -9.34 -13.74
CA GLU A 74 -5.71 -8.84 -13.16
C GLU A 74 -5.52 -8.31 -11.72
N ASP A 75 -4.76 -9.03 -10.90
CA ASP A 75 -4.45 -8.62 -9.52
C ASP A 75 -3.63 -7.33 -9.44
N SER A 76 -2.91 -6.95 -10.50
CA SER A 76 -2.12 -5.71 -10.49
C SER A 76 -3.00 -4.47 -10.37
N PHE A 77 -4.21 -4.50 -10.94
CA PHE A 77 -5.18 -3.40 -10.83
C PHE A 77 -5.95 -3.46 -9.50
N VAL A 78 -6.27 -4.67 -9.02
CA VAL A 78 -6.92 -4.87 -7.72
C VAL A 78 -6.01 -4.37 -6.59
N ASP A 79 -4.73 -4.76 -6.60
CA ASP A 79 -3.74 -4.32 -5.63
C ASP A 79 -3.55 -2.80 -5.68
N LEU A 80 -3.48 -2.21 -6.89
CA LEU A 80 -3.35 -0.76 -7.06
C LEU A 80 -4.50 -0.03 -6.37
N ALA A 81 -5.74 -0.47 -6.61
CA ALA A 81 -6.93 0.11 -6.00
C ALA A 81 -6.95 -0.10 -4.48
N GLY A 82 -6.54 -1.29 -4.01
CA GLY A 82 -6.45 -1.61 -2.59
C GLY A 82 -5.44 -0.73 -1.85
N TYR A 83 -4.21 -0.62 -2.35
CA TYR A 83 -3.20 0.25 -1.72
C TYR A 83 -3.59 1.73 -1.75
N ALA A 84 -4.22 2.18 -2.83
CA ALA A 84 -4.74 3.56 -2.91
C ALA A 84 -5.86 3.82 -1.88
N ALA A 85 -6.75 2.84 -1.66
CA ALA A 85 -7.79 2.93 -0.64
C ALA A 85 -7.20 3.03 0.77
N CYS A 86 -6.22 2.18 1.12
CA CYS A 86 -5.53 2.28 2.41
C CYS A 86 -4.80 3.61 2.60
N ALA A 87 -4.17 4.14 1.54
CA ALA A 87 -3.52 5.45 1.60
C ALA A 87 -4.52 6.58 1.90
N ALA A 88 -5.74 6.50 1.35
CA ALA A 88 -6.79 7.49 1.60
C ALA A 88 -7.29 7.44 3.06
N GLU A 89 -7.42 6.26 3.63
CA GLU A 89 -7.79 6.07 5.04
C GLU A 89 -6.74 6.68 5.98
N LEU A 90 -5.45 6.37 5.73
CA LEU A 90 -4.33 6.95 6.48
C LEU A 90 -4.29 8.49 6.38
N ALA A 91 -4.56 9.04 5.19
CA ALA A 91 -4.61 10.50 4.99
C ALA A 91 -5.75 11.15 5.79
N GLY A 92 -6.91 10.49 5.90
CA GLY A 92 -8.02 10.94 6.73
C GLY A 92 -7.66 10.97 8.22
N GLN A 93 -6.98 9.92 8.71
CA GLN A 93 -6.54 9.82 10.10
C GLN A 93 -5.48 10.88 10.49
N GLU A 94 -4.61 11.30 9.56
CA GLU A 94 -3.66 12.39 9.80
C GLU A 94 -4.35 13.76 9.94
N GLN A 95 -5.50 13.96 9.29
CA GLN A 95 -6.22 15.24 9.28
C GLN A 95 -7.08 15.46 10.54
N ASP A 96 -7.43 14.38 11.23
CA ASP A 96 -8.21 14.38 12.48
C ASP A 96 -7.34 14.46 13.76
N ARG A 97 -6.00 14.54 13.62
CA ARG A 97 -5.01 14.68 14.72
C ARG A 97 -4.52 16.12 14.89
#